data_AF-A0A0F9HGG4-F1
#
_entry.id   AF-A0A0F9HGG4-F1
#
_cell.length_a   1.000
_cell.length_b   1.000
_cell.length_c   1.000
_cell.angle_alpha   90.00
_cell.angle_beta   90.00
_cell.angle_gamma   90.00
#
_symmetry.space_group_name_H-M   'P 1'
#
loop_
_entity.id
_entity.type
_entity.pdbx_description
1 polymer ?
#
loop_
_entity_poly.entity_id
_entity_poly.type
_entity_poly.pdbx_seq_one_letter_code
_entity_poly.pdbx_strand_id
1 'polypeptide(L)'
;MASEAKRYLVECMDCGKERLITYSRHSKRRCLSCAIKLTWITSRQRPEVRTGVPYVGEIRYGREIGVKDRKHKYRWCRCSSCGYERWVAYRGRDVRLLCHPCARKRQIGEQSPGWKGGRNHHTEGYIGVHVPRDDFFFPMAPKPIGRYGGYVMEHRLVMARYLNRCLLPWEIVHHKNGVREDNRLENLELLPSRKFHIVDTLTKSLLKTMKERISYLERLLKTNGIEVSDL
;
A
#
# COMPACT_ATOMS: atom_id res chain seq x y z
N MET A 1 6.38 35.72 28.35
CA MET A 1 6.00 35.84 26.92
C MET A 1 7.28 36.05 26.12
N ALA A 2 7.70 35.08 25.31
CA ALA A 2 8.89 35.24 24.47
C ALA A 2 8.49 36.05 23.23
N SER A 3 9.00 37.27 23.10
CA SER A 3 8.77 38.12 21.94
C SER A 3 9.28 37.44 20.67
N GLU A 4 8.45 37.44 19.62
CA GLU A 4 8.85 37.01 18.28
C GLU A 4 10.11 37.78 17.84
N ALA A 5 11.11 37.06 17.33
CA ALA A 5 12.26 37.70 16.72
C ALA A 5 11.82 38.32 15.38
N LYS A 6 11.32 39.56 15.43
CA LYS A 6 10.90 40.32 14.26
C LYS A 6 12.00 40.30 13.19
N ARG A 7 11.64 39.87 11.98
CA ARG A 7 12.50 39.91 10.80
C ARG A 7 12.02 41.01 9.87
N TYR A 8 12.97 41.70 9.27
CA TYR A 8 12.77 42.93 8.52
C TYR A 8 13.34 42.71 7.13
N LEU A 9 12.53 42.98 6.11
CA LEU A 9 13.00 43.04 4.73
C LEU A 9 13.74 44.35 4.54
N VAL A 10 14.96 44.27 4.06
CA VAL A 10 15.82 45.43 3.85
C VAL A 10 16.42 45.36 2.46
N GLU A 11 16.49 46.51 1.82
CA GLU A 11 17.05 46.67 0.48
C GLU A 11 18.46 47.25 0.56
N CYS A 12 19.37 46.74 -0.27
CA CYS A 12 20.70 47.33 -0.43
C CYS A 12 20.63 48.60 -1.27
N MET A 13 21.07 49.74 -0.73
CA MET A 13 21.02 51.02 -1.43
C MET A 13 21.90 51.10 -2.69
N ASP A 14 22.86 50.20 -2.89
CA ASP A 14 23.74 50.23 -4.08
C ASP A 14 23.32 49.26 -5.20
N CYS A 15 22.72 48.11 -4.86
CA CYS A 15 22.36 47.09 -5.85
C CYS A 15 20.86 46.75 -5.89
N GLY A 16 20.05 47.36 -5.04
CA GLY A 16 18.60 47.12 -4.96
C GLY A 16 18.20 45.71 -4.51
N LYS A 17 19.16 44.85 -4.14
CA LYS A 17 18.84 43.49 -3.71
C LYS A 17 18.24 43.48 -2.31
N GLU A 18 17.12 42.79 -2.20
CA GLU A 18 16.40 42.60 -0.94
C GLU A 18 16.99 41.44 -0.12
N ARG A 19 16.92 41.58 1.21
CA ARG A 19 17.31 40.53 2.15
C ARG A 19 16.47 40.59 3.41
N LEU A 20 16.22 39.43 4.03
CA LEU A 20 15.63 39.35 5.36
C LEU A 20 16.71 39.37 6.45
N ILE A 21 16.56 40.25 7.44
CA ILE A 21 17.45 40.35 8.61
C ILE A 21 16.66 40.27 9.92
N THR A 22 17.29 39.76 10.99
CA THR A 22 16.77 39.89 12.36
C THR A 22 17.28 41.20 12.97
N TYR A 23 16.42 41.98 13.62
CA TYR A 23 16.82 43.24 14.24
C TYR A 23 17.49 42.97 15.58
N SER A 24 18.81 43.18 15.66
CA SER A 24 19.50 43.38 16.93
C SER A 24 20.03 44.81 16.94
N ARG A 25 19.94 45.49 18.10
CA ARG A 25 20.33 46.91 18.28
C ARG A 25 21.76 47.24 17.80
N HIS A 26 22.58 46.25 17.46
CA HIS A 26 24.00 46.40 17.11
C HIS A 26 24.45 45.68 15.82
N SER A 27 23.56 45.28 14.92
CA SER A 27 24.02 44.55 13.72
C SER A 27 24.46 45.48 12.59
N LYS A 28 25.72 45.91 12.61
CA LYS A 28 26.43 46.38 11.40
C LYS A 28 26.50 45.20 10.42
N ARG A 29 25.69 45.17 9.34
CA ARG A 29 25.69 44.05 8.38
C ARG A 29 25.93 44.54 6.95
N ARG A 30 26.85 43.86 6.28
CA ARG A 30 27.25 44.09 4.87
C ARG A 30 26.31 43.35 3.90
N CYS A 31 26.11 43.90 2.71
CA CYS A 31 25.47 43.22 1.60
C CYS A 31 26.35 42.04 1.12
N LEU A 32 25.77 40.84 0.98
CA LEU A 32 26.48 39.64 0.52
C LEU A 32 26.84 39.69 -0.97
N SER A 33 26.13 40.51 -1.76
CA SER A 33 26.39 40.66 -3.20
C SER A 33 27.42 41.75 -3.52
N CYS A 34 27.62 42.74 -2.65
CA CYS A 34 28.40 43.95 -2.95
C CYS A 34 29.64 44.10 -2.08
N ALA A 35 30.17 42.99 -1.53
CA ALA A 35 30.99 42.86 -0.32
C ALA A 35 32.26 43.75 -0.14
N ILE A 36 32.50 44.77 -0.98
CA ILE A 36 33.71 45.60 -1.05
C ILE A 36 33.45 47.08 -0.69
N LYS A 37 32.22 47.60 -0.74
CA LYS A 37 31.92 48.95 -0.19
C LYS A 37 31.28 48.82 1.20
N LEU A 38 31.74 49.60 2.18
CA LEU A 38 31.10 49.74 3.50
C LEU A 38 29.78 50.51 3.33
N THR A 39 28.82 49.90 2.64
CA THR A 39 27.52 50.48 2.42
C THR A 39 26.53 49.84 3.37
N TRP A 40 25.89 50.74 4.12
CA TRP A 40 25.10 50.40 5.28
C TRP A 40 23.70 50.04 4.82
N ILE A 41 23.18 48.92 5.30
CA ILE A 41 21.75 48.65 5.24
C ILE A 41 21.09 49.57 6.28
N THR A 42 20.54 50.69 5.84
CA THR A 42 19.83 51.62 6.72
C THR A 42 18.33 51.51 6.51
N SER A 43 17.57 51.44 7.61
CA SER A 43 16.10 51.43 7.64
C SER A 43 15.51 52.79 7.27
N ARG A 44 15.81 53.30 6.06
CA ARG A 44 15.36 54.64 5.63
C ARG A 44 13.84 54.79 5.68
N GLN A 45 13.10 53.69 5.71
CA GLN A 45 11.69 53.63 6.10
C GLN A 45 11.48 52.40 6.99
N ARG A 46 10.56 52.47 7.96
CA ARG A 46 10.26 51.36 8.90
C ARG A 46 10.08 50.07 8.07
N PRO A 47 10.96 49.06 8.22
CA PRO A 47 10.90 47.91 7.34
C PRO A 47 9.60 47.13 7.57
N GLU A 48 8.94 46.74 6.50
CA GLU A 48 7.64 46.09 6.54
C GLU A 48 7.75 44.74 7.28
N VAL A 49 6.96 44.58 8.35
CA VAL A 49 6.89 43.33 9.11
C VAL A 49 5.97 42.40 8.34
N ARG A 50 6.51 41.49 7.54
CA ARG A 50 5.69 40.41 6.97
C ARG A 50 5.38 39.37 8.04
N THR A 51 4.26 39.52 8.74
CA THR A 51 3.54 38.38 9.32
C THR A 51 2.84 37.62 8.18
N GLY A 52 3.64 36.97 7.33
CA GLY A 52 3.21 36.47 6.03
C GLY A 52 2.81 34.99 6.01
N VAL A 53 2.09 34.64 4.93
CA VAL A 53 1.81 33.26 4.49
C VAL A 53 3.10 32.43 4.55
N PRO A 54 3.09 31.24 5.16
CA PRO A 54 4.30 30.42 5.30
C PRO A 54 4.88 30.00 3.95
N TYR A 55 6.20 29.81 3.87
CA TYR A 55 6.86 29.27 2.67
C TYR A 55 7.17 27.77 2.82
N VAL A 56 7.20 27.03 1.71
CA VAL A 56 7.47 25.58 1.74
C VAL A 56 8.86 25.31 2.32
N GLY A 57 8.93 24.46 3.33
CA GLY A 57 10.15 24.16 4.08
C GLY A 57 10.34 24.96 5.36
N GLU A 58 9.52 25.99 5.60
CA GLU A 58 9.57 26.80 6.83
C GLU A 58 9.32 25.93 8.07
N ILE A 59 10.13 26.10 9.12
CA ILE A 59 9.97 25.38 10.39
C ILE A 59 9.61 26.38 11.49
N ARG A 60 8.51 26.11 12.21
CA ARG A 60 8.04 26.87 13.37
C ARG A 60 7.72 25.93 14.54
N TYR A 61 7.82 26.41 15.76
CA TYR A 61 7.29 25.73 16.93
C TYR A 61 5.76 25.80 16.96
N GLY A 62 5.11 24.82 17.60
CA GLY A 62 3.66 24.79 17.69
C GLY A 62 3.05 26.04 18.33
N ARG A 63 3.78 26.66 19.27
CA ARG A 63 3.39 27.94 19.90
C ARG A 63 3.28 29.11 18.91
N GLU A 64 4.02 29.07 17.79
CA GLU A 64 4.07 30.13 16.77
C GLU A 64 2.98 29.96 15.70
N ILE A 65 2.30 28.80 15.67
CA ILE A 65 1.26 28.47 14.67
C ILE A 65 -0.08 28.13 15.32
N GLY A 66 -0.21 28.30 16.64
CA GLY A 66 -1.47 28.12 17.37
C GLY A 66 -1.92 26.66 17.57
N VAL A 67 -1.02 25.68 17.50
CA VAL A 67 -1.37 24.26 17.73
C VAL A 67 -1.17 23.83 19.19
N LYS A 68 -1.89 22.77 19.61
CA LYS A 68 -1.90 22.27 21.00
C LYS A 68 -0.51 21.90 21.52
N ASP A 69 0.28 21.18 20.73
CA ASP A 69 1.66 20.83 21.11
C ASP A 69 2.59 22.01 20.83
N ARG A 70 2.67 22.90 21.83
CA ARG A 70 3.41 24.17 21.75
C ARG A 70 4.93 24.01 21.63
N LYS A 71 5.49 22.89 22.09
CA LYS A 71 6.94 22.64 22.16
C LYS A 71 7.46 21.87 20.94
N HIS A 72 6.59 21.15 20.25
CA HIS A 72 6.97 20.44 19.03
C HIS A 72 7.24 21.39 17.85
N LYS A 73 8.12 20.99 16.93
CA LYS A 73 8.41 21.72 15.70
C LYS A 73 7.49 21.21 14.58
N TYR A 74 7.07 22.12 13.72
CA TYR A 74 6.24 21.84 12.56
C TYR A 74 6.92 22.46 11.33
N ARG A 75 6.79 21.78 10.19
CA ARG A 75 7.28 22.26 8.90
C ARG A 75 6.10 22.55 7.98
N TRP A 76 6.13 23.66 7.25
CA TRP A 76 5.17 23.94 6.18
C TRP A 76 5.53 23.09 4.96
N CYS A 77 4.64 22.19 4.56
CA CYS A 77 4.89 21.22 3.49
C CYS A 77 3.80 21.30 2.42
N ARG A 78 4.22 21.23 1.16
CA ARG A 78 3.33 21.06 -0.01
C ARG A 78 3.19 19.57 -0.34
N CYS A 79 1.95 19.11 -0.56
CA CYS A 79 1.70 17.74 -1.02
C CYS A 79 2.24 17.53 -2.44
N SER A 80 3.12 16.56 -2.66
CA SER A 80 3.66 16.28 -4.01
C SER A 80 2.65 15.71 -5.00
N SER A 81 1.47 15.28 -4.54
CA SER A 81 0.42 14.73 -5.40
C SER A 81 -0.72 15.71 -5.70
N CYS A 82 -1.11 16.58 -4.78
CA CYS A 82 -2.25 17.49 -4.95
C CYS A 82 -1.94 18.96 -4.72
N GLY A 83 -0.70 19.31 -4.38
CA GLY A 83 -0.30 20.70 -4.12
C GLY A 83 -0.79 21.29 -2.80
N TYR A 84 -1.64 20.59 -2.03
CA TYR A 84 -2.16 21.13 -0.77
C TYR A 84 -1.06 21.38 0.27
N GLU A 85 -1.00 22.61 0.78
CA GLU A 85 -0.01 23.08 1.74
C GLU A 85 -0.54 23.03 3.18
N ARG A 86 0.32 22.65 4.14
CA ARG A 86 -0.06 22.51 5.54
C ARG A 86 1.15 22.44 6.48
N TRP A 87 0.92 22.68 7.77
CA TRP A 87 1.88 22.36 8.83
C TRP A 87 1.90 20.84 9.10
N VAL A 88 3.09 20.25 9.16
CA VAL A 88 3.33 18.84 9.49
C VAL A 88 4.36 18.73 10.60
N ALA A 89 4.11 17.87 11.58
CA ALA A 89 5.05 17.59 12.67
C ALA A 89 6.46 17.23 12.14
N TYR A 90 7.48 17.94 12.63
CA TYR A 90 8.86 17.83 12.18
C TYR A 90 9.71 17.07 13.19
N ARG A 91 10.25 15.92 12.78
CA ARG A 91 11.05 15.02 13.61
C ARG A 91 12.52 14.93 13.18
N GLY A 92 13.09 16.05 12.71
CA GLY A 92 14.51 16.12 12.30
C GLY A 92 14.81 15.54 10.91
N ARG A 93 13.79 15.00 10.21
CA ARG A 93 13.87 14.54 8.82
C ARG A 93 12.57 14.84 8.09
N ASP A 94 12.60 14.85 6.77
CA ASP A 94 11.41 15.03 5.94
C ASP A 94 10.53 13.78 6.03
N VAL A 95 9.44 13.86 6.79
CA VAL A 95 8.66 12.67 7.13
C VAL A 95 7.40 12.43 6.31
N ARG A 96 6.83 13.41 5.57
CA ARG A 96 5.60 13.18 4.77
C ARG A 96 5.44 14.18 3.61
N LEU A 97 5.88 13.79 2.40
CA LEU A 97 5.67 14.58 1.17
C LEU A 97 4.23 14.53 0.65
N LEU A 98 3.41 13.58 1.11
CA LEU A 98 2.01 13.43 0.73
C LEU A 98 1.07 13.81 1.87
N CYS A 99 -0.09 14.40 1.55
CA CYS A 99 -1.18 14.58 2.49
C CYS A 99 -1.85 13.24 2.83
N HIS A 100 -2.54 13.15 3.96
CA HIS A 100 -3.19 11.91 4.41
C HIS A 100 -4.15 11.32 3.34
N PRO A 101 -5.01 12.12 2.66
CA PRO A 101 -5.82 11.63 1.56
C PRO A 101 -5.01 11.03 0.39
N CYS A 102 -4.00 11.74 -0.10
CA CYS A 102 -3.17 11.28 -1.22
C CYS A 102 -2.33 10.05 -0.86
N ALA A 103 -1.78 10.01 0.36
CA ALA A 103 -1.07 8.83 0.86
C ALA A 103 -2.00 7.61 0.91
N ARG A 104 -3.25 7.78 1.36
CA ARG A 104 -4.24 6.70 1.42
C ARG A 104 -4.63 6.18 0.04
N LYS A 105 -4.76 7.07 -0.97
CA LYS A 105 -5.03 6.67 -2.36
C LYS A 105 -3.95 5.72 -2.91
N ARG A 106 -2.69 6.00 -2.61
CA ARG A 106 -1.54 5.17 -3.01
C ARG A 106 -1.39 3.86 -2.23
N GLN A 107 -2.29 3.53 -1.31
CA GLN A 107 -2.27 2.26 -0.58
C GLN A 107 -3.31 1.27 -1.10
N ILE A 108 -4.01 1.60 -2.19
CA ILE A 108 -5.14 0.83 -2.71
C ILE A 108 -4.83 0.37 -4.13
N GLY A 109 -5.20 -0.88 -4.43
CA GLY A 109 -5.09 -1.46 -5.76
C GLY A 109 -3.66 -1.43 -6.30
N GLU A 110 -3.54 -1.24 -7.60
CA GLU A 110 -2.27 -1.21 -8.35
C GLU A 110 -1.27 -0.16 -7.86
N GLN A 111 -1.74 0.90 -7.21
CA GLN A 111 -0.87 1.96 -6.69
C GLN A 111 -0.21 1.58 -5.36
N SER A 112 -0.68 0.51 -4.69
CA SER A 112 -0.11 0.02 -3.44
C SER A 112 1.25 -0.63 -3.68
N PRO A 113 2.30 -0.29 -2.92
CA PRO A 113 3.60 -0.96 -3.03
C PRO A 113 3.53 -2.48 -2.77
N GLY A 114 2.52 -2.94 -2.05
CA GLY A 114 2.26 -4.36 -1.79
C GLY A 114 1.43 -5.05 -2.88
N TRP A 115 1.07 -4.36 -3.96
CA TRP A 115 0.25 -4.94 -5.03
C TRP A 115 1.06 -5.92 -5.87
N LYS A 116 0.67 -7.19 -5.82
CA LYS A 116 1.27 -8.28 -6.59
C LYS A 116 0.32 -8.72 -7.71
N GLY A 117 -0.09 -7.78 -8.56
CA GLY A 117 -1.04 -8.05 -9.65
C GLY A 117 -2.44 -8.43 -9.14
N GLY A 118 -2.80 -8.03 -7.93
CA GLY A 118 -4.09 -8.36 -7.32
C GLY A 118 -4.20 -9.78 -6.79
N ARG A 119 -3.08 -10.51 -6.70
CA ARG A 119 -3.03 -11.86 -6.11
C ARG A 119 -2.63 -11.80 -4.65
N ASN A 120 -3.44 -12.41 -3.78
CA ASN A 120 -3.18 -12.54 -2.35
C ASN A 120 -3.26 -14.02 -1.93
N HIS A 121 -2.32 -14.46 -1.10
CA HIS A 121 -2.39 -15.80 -0.49
C HIS A 121 -3.45 -15.81 0.61
N HIS A 122 -4.36 -16.77 0.53
CA HIS A 122 -5.31 -17.10 1.56
C HIS A 122 -4.64 -17.98 2.62
N THR A 123 -5.12 -17.90 3.87
CA THR A 123 -4.60 -18.68 5.01
C THR A 123 -4.64 -20.19 4.78
N GLU A 124 -5.54 -20.66 3.93
CA GLU A 124 -5.70 -22.08 3.57
C GLU A 124 -4.88 -22.48 2.33
N GLY A 125 -3.90 -21.68 1.89
CA GLY A 125 -3.05 -22.02 0.73
C GLY A 125 -3.71 -21.83 -0.64
N TYR A 126 -4.91 -21.23 -0.68
CA TYR A 126 -5.51 -20.77 -1.94
C TYR A 126 -4.97 -19.40 -2.35
N ILE A 127 -5.02 -19.10 -3.64
CA ILE A 127 -4.74 -17.76 -4.16
C ILE A 127 -6.06 -17.05 -4.44
N GLY A 128 -6.24 -15.85 -3.90
CA GLY A 128 -7.33 -14.94 -4.23
C GLY A 128 -6.88 -13.92 -5.26
N VAL A 129 -7.70 -13.70 -6.29
CA VAL A 129 -7.47 -12.72 -7.37
C VAL A 129 -8.46 -11.58 -7.23
N HIS A 130 -7.97 -10.35 -7.23
CA HIS A 130 -8.81 -9.16 -7.25
C HIS A 130 -9.52 -9.02 -8.59
N VAL A 131 -10.84 -8.96 -8.52
CA VAL A 131 -11.79 -8.75 -9.61
C VAL A 131 -12.41 -7.36 -9.41
N PRO A 132 -12.21 -6.41 -10.35
CA PRO A 132 -12.82 -5.08 -10.31
C PRO A 132 -14.34 -5.12 -10.23
N ARG A 133 -14.98 -4.05 -9.74
CA ARG A 133 -16.44 -3.98 -9.54
C ARG A 133 -17.25 -4.04 -10.83
N ASP A 134 -16.64 -3.60 -11.91
CA ASP A 134 -17.16 -3.54 -13.28
C ASP A 134 -16.90 -4.82 -14.08
N ASP A 135 -16.16 -5.78 -13.53
CA ASP A 135 -15.89 -7.07 -14.17
C ASP A 135 -17.10 -8.02 -14.07
N PHE A 136 -17.34 -8.78 -15.13
CA PHE A 136 -18.42 -9.77 -15.23
C PHE A 136 -18.42 -10.80 -14.08
N PHE A 137 -17.24 -11.20 -13.60
CA PHE A 137 -17.09 -12.18 -12.52
C PHE A 137 -17.14 -11.56 -11.11
N PHE A 138 -17.31 -10.24 -11.00
CA PHE A 138 -17.42 -9.57 -9.69
C PHE A 138 -18.50 -10.15 -8.76
N PRO A 139 -19.67 -10.61 -9.24
CA PRO A 139 -20.68 -11.25 -8.38
C PRO A 139 -20.19 -12.50 -7.63
N MET A 140 -19.10 -13.13 -8.09
CA MET A 140 -18.49 -14.27 -7.38
C MET A 140 -17.64 -13.85 -6.18
N ALA A 141 -17.28 -12.56 -6.07
CA ALA A 141 -16.53 -12.06 -4.94
C ALA A 141 -17.43 -12.03 -3.70
N PRO A 142 -16.93 -12.44 -2.52
CA PRO A 142 -17.69 -12.31 -1.28
C PRO A 142 -18.03 -10.84 -1.03
N LYS A 143 -19.17 -10.61 -0.36
CA LYS A 143 -19.63 -9.25 -0.02
C LYS A 143 -18.48 -8.47 0.63
N PRO A 144 -18.19 -7.25 0.15
CA PRO A 144 -17.09 -6.47 0.69
C PRO A 144 -17.32 -6.18 2.17
N ILE A 145 -16.32 -6.49 3.00
CA ILE A 145 -16.28 -6.11 4.41
C ILE A 145 -15.47 -4.82 4.50
N GLY A 146 -16.18 -3.69 4.49
CA GLY A 146 -15.57 -2.36 4.48
C GLY A 146 -14.77 -2.09 3.20
N ARG A 147 -13.47 -1.82 3.32
CA ARG A 147 -12.56 -1.56 2.18
C ARG A 147 -11.95 -2.82 1.57
N TYR A 148 -12.22 -3.98 2.16
CA TYR A 148 -11.68 -5.27 1.74
C TYR A 148 -12.77 -6.03 1.00
N GLY A 149 -12.55 -6.35 -0.27
CA GLY A 149 -13.52 -7.04 -1.10
C GLY A 149 -13.06 -7.15 -2.55
N GLY A 150 -13.87 -7.81 -3.37
CA GLY A 150 -13.54 -8.03 -4.77
C GLY A 150 -12.50 -9.12 -5.00
N TYR A 151 -12.23 -10.02 -4.04
CA TYR A 151 -11.31 -11.13 -4.26
C TYR A 151 -12.07 -12.42 -4.52
N VAL A 152 -11.83 -13.04 -5.67
CA VAL A 152 -12.37 -14.35 -6.03
C VAL A 152 -11.24 -15.37 -5.95
N MET A 153 -11.51 -16.58 -5.44
CA MET A 153 -10.52 -17.65 -5.44
C MET A 153 -10.11 -18.01 -6.87
N GLU A 154 -8.82 -18.11 -7.13
CA GLU A 154 -8.27 -18.25 -8.48
C GLU A 154 -8.80 -19.49 -9.21
N HIS A 155 -8.79 -20.66 -8.55
CA HIS A 155 -9.33 -21.90 -9.11
C HIS A 155 -10.81 -21.76 -9.52
N ARG A 156 -11.62 -21.03 -8.74
CA ARG A 156 -13.01 -20.73 -9.12
C ARG A 156 -13.09 -19.83 -10.33
N LEU A 157 -12.23 -18.80 -10.39
CA LEU A 157 -12.22 -17.83 -11.49
C LEU A 157 -11.78 -18.49 -12.81
N VAL A 158 -10.77 -19.37 -12.77
CA VAL A 158 -10.31 -20.15 -13.93
C VAL A 158 -11.44 -21.03 -14.47
N MET A 159 -12.15 -21.75 -13.59
CA MET A 159 -13.29 -22.58 -13.98
C MET A 159 -14.46 -21.75 -14.53
N ALA A 160 -14.78 -20.61 -13.89
CA ALA A 160 -15.84 -19.71 -14.34
C ALA A 160 -15.57 -19.14 -15.73
N ARG A 161 -14.32 -18.76 -16.02
CA ARG A 161 -13.88 -18.28 -17.33
C ARG A 161 -13.99 -19.37 -18.40
N TYR A 162 -13.58 -20.59 -18.07
CA TYR A 162 -13.72 -21.73 -18.98
C TYR A 162 -15.19 -22.03 -19.32
N LEU A 163 -16.09 -21.92 -18.34
CA LEU A 163 -17.53 -22.12 -18.52
C LEU A 163 -18.26 -20.88 -19.08
N ASN A 164 -17.56 -19.75 -19.20
CA ASN A 164 -18.09 -18.46 -19.59
C ASN A 164 -19.34 -18.02 -18.79
N ARG A 165 -19.39 -18.33 -17.49
CA ARG A 165 -20.45 -17.92 -16.56
C ARG A 165 -19.95 -17.83 -15.14
N CYS A 166 -20.65 -17.07 -14.29
CA CYS A 166 -20.40 -17.08 -12.86
C CYS A 166 -20.74 -18.44 -12.25
N LEU A 167 -19.90 -18.89 -11.30
CA LEU A 167 -20.20 -20.05 -10.47
C LEU A 167 -21.12 -19.66 -9.33
N LEU A 168 -22.05 -20.56 -9.02
CA LEU A 168 -22.98 -20.43 -7.91
C LEU A 168 -22.25 -20.67 -6.58
N PRO A 169 -22.78 -20.15 -5.45
CA PRO A 169 -22.16 -20.30 -4.15
C PRO A 169 -21.97 -21.76 -3.68
N TRP A 170 -22.80 -22.68 -4.16
CA TRP A 170 -22.76 -24.11 -3.79
C TRP A 170 -21.95 -24.98 -4.74
N GLU A 171 -21.61 -24.47 -5.93
CA GLU A 171 -20.71 -25.15 -6.86
C GLU A 171 -19.29 -25.11 -6.29
N ILE A 172 -18.64 -26.28 -6.20
CA ILE A 172 -17.31 -26.43 -5.63
C ILE A 172 -16.33 -26.82 -6.73
N VAL A 173 -15.19 -26.15 -6.78
CA VAL A 173 -14.10 -26.53 -7.68
C VAL A 173 -13.07 -27.29 -6.85
N HIS A 174 -12.85 -28.54 -7.20
CA HIS A 174 -11.95 -29.47 -6.53
C HIS A 174 -10.65 -29.65 -7.33
N HIS A 175 -9.52 -29.75 -6.63
CA HIS A 175 -8.21 -30.04 -7.22
C HIS A 175 -7.96 -31.55 -7.21
N LYS A 176 -7.90 -32.18 -8.39
CA LYS A 176 -7.78 -33.63 -8.53
C LYS A 176 -6.50 -34.19 -7.89
N ASN A 177 -5.39 -33.46 -7.99
CA ASN A 177 -4.10 -33.84 -7.40
C ASN A 177 -3.94 -33.42 -5.92
N GLY A 178 -4.91 -32.69 -5.34
CA GLY A 178 -4.83 -32.15 -3.98
C GLY A 178 -3.88 -30.95 -3.81
N VAL A 179 -3.19 -30.50 -4.86
CA VAL A 179 -2.27 -29.36 -4.84
C VAL A 179 -3.06 -28.07 -5.12
N ARG A 180 -3.25 -27.24 -4.09
CA ARG A 180 -4.11 -26.04 -4.12
C ARG A 180 -3.60 -24.91 -5.02
N GLU A 181 -2.30 -24.94 -5.35
CA GLU A 181 -1.65 -23.94 -6.21
C GLU A 181 -1.73 -24.31 -7.70
N ASP A 182 -1.99 -25.57 -8.03
CA ASP A 182 -2.09 -26.04 -9.42
C ASP A 182 -3.49 -25.79 -9.99
N ASN A 183 -3.70 -24.57 -10.47
CA ASN A 183 -4.99 -24.10 -10.99
C ASN A 183 -5.18 -24.35 -12.50
N ARG A 184 -4.43 -25.29 -13.10
CA ARG A 184 -4.62 -25.67 -14.50
C ARG A 184 -5.95 -26.41 -14.70
N LEU A 185 -6.66 -26.15 -15.79
CA LEU A 185 -8.02 -26.66 -16.02
C LEU A 185 -8.11 -28.18 -15.95
N GLU A 186 -7.10 -28.89 -16.46
CA GLU A 186 -7.03 -30.36 -16.40
C GLU A 186 -7.03 -30.90 -14.96
N ASN A 187 -6.51 -30.13 -14.00
CA ASN A 187 -6.44 -30.48 -12.59
C ASN A 187 -7.68 -30.04 -11.79
N LEU A 188 -8.59 -29.28 -12.40
CA LEU A 188 -9.80 -28.80 -11.74
C LEU A 188 -11.02 -29.65 -12.10
N GLU A 189 -11.92 -29.81 -11.14
CA GLU A 189 -13.18 -30.54 -11.31
C GLU A 189 -14.32 -29.75 -10.67
N LEU A 190 -15.39 -29.48 -11.42
CA LEU A 190 -16.56 -28.79 -10.91
C LEU A 190 -17.55 -29.80 -10.32
N LEU A 191 -17.84 -29.66 -9.03
CA LEU A 191 -18.76 -30.49 -8.28
C LEU A 191 -20.03 -29.70 -7.94
N PRO A 192 -21.23 -30.31 -8.09
CA PRO A 192 -22.50 -29.60 -7.92
C PRO A 192 -22.82 -29.28 -6.45
N SER A 193 -22.22 -29.99 -5.49
CA SER A 193 -22.35 -29.66 -4.07
C SER A 193 -21.23 -30.21 -3.20
N ARG A 194 -21.16 -29.75 -1.95
CA ARG A 194 -20.16 -30.18 -0.95
C ARG A 194 -20.28 -31.66 -0.60
N LYS A 195 -21.46 -32.25 -0.71
CA LYS A 195 -21.66 -33.68 -0.47
C LYS A 195 -20.82 -34.52 -1.44
N PHE A 196 -20.80 -34.14 -2.72
CA PHE A 196 -20.01 -34.82 -3.73
C PHE A 196 -18.50 -34.63 -3.52
N HIS A 197 -18.06 -33.46 -3.03
CA HIS A 197 -16.67 -33.22 -2.69
C HIS A 197 -16.14 -34.17 -1.59
N ILE A 198 -16.94 -34.39 -0.54
CA ILE A 198 -16.54 -35.27 0.57
C ILE A 198 -16.44 -36.72 0.07
N VAL A 199 -17.46 -37.19 -0.66
CA VAL A 199 -17.48 -38.55 -1.20
C VAL A 199 -16.30 -38.76 -2.14
N ASP A 200 -16.09 -37.87 -3.11
CA ASP A 200 -14.99 -37.97 -4.07
C ASP A 200 -13.61 -38.00 -3.38
N THR A 201 -13.37 -37.10 -2.43
CA THR A 201 -12.12 -37.06 -1.67
C THR A 201 -11.87 -38.37 -0.92
N LEU A 202 -12.90 -38.90 -0.24
CA LEU A 202 -12.82 -40.15 0.51
C LEU A 202 -12.64 -41.36 -0.41
N THR A 203 -13.38 -41.42 -1.51
CA THR A 203 -13.31 -42.51 -2.50
C THR A 203 -11.93 -42.54 -3.16
N LYS A 204 -11.37 -41.40 -3.57
CA LYS A 204 -10.01 -41.32 -4.13
C LYS A 204 -8.95 -41.75 -3.12
N SER A 205 -9.08 -41.31 -1.87
CA SER A 205 -8.17 -41.73 -0.78
C SER A 205 -8.24 -43.24 -0.53
N LEU A 206 -9.44 -43.81 -0.45
CA LEU A 206 -9.65 -45.24 -0.26
C LEU A 206 -9.10 -46.05 -1.45
N LEU A 207 -9.39 -45.63 -2.69
CA LEU A 207 -8.87 -46.27 -3.89
C LEU A 207 -7.34 -46.26 -3.94
N LYS A 208 -6.71 -45.16 -3.51
CA LYS A 208 -5.24 -45.08 -3.39
C LYS A 208 -4.73 -46.12 -2.39
N THR A 209 -5.29 -46.15 -1.18
CA THR A 209 -4.92 -47.13 -0.15
C THR A 209 -5.13 -48.57 -0.61
N MET A 210 -6.25 -48.84 -1.29
CA MET A 210 -6.56 -50.15 -1.85
C MET A 210 -5.56 -50.57 -2.93
N LYS A 211 -5.21 -49.66 -3.85
CA LYS A 211 -4.19 -49.92 -4.89
C LYS A 211 -2.82 -50.21 -4.28
N GLU A 212 -2.40 -49.42 -3.30
CA GLU A 212 -1.14 -49.65 -2.59
C GLU A 212 -1.14 -51.01 -1.88
N ARG A 213 -2.27 -51.39 -1.28
CA ARG A 213 -2.45 -52.70 -0.64
C ARG A 213 -2.41 -53.85 -1.66
N ILE A 214 -3.09 -53.71 -2.79
CA ILE A 214 -3.07 -54.70 -3.88
C ILE A 214 -1.62 -54.90 -4.37
N SER A 215 -0.93 -53.81 -4.74
CA SER A 215 0.47 -53.91 -5.19
C SER A 215 1.43 -54.45 -4.13
N TYR A 216 1.13 -54.30 -2.83
CA TYR A 216 1.88 -54.94 -1.76
C TYR A 216 1.63 -56.45 -1.71
N LEU A 217 0.37 -56.87 -1.80
CA LEU A 217 -0.01 -58.29 -1.78
C LEU A 217 0.50 -59.04 -3.01
N GLU A 218 0.41 -58.44 -4.20
CA GLU A 218 0.98 -59.00 -5.44
C GLU A 218 2.49 -59.24 -5.31
N ARG A 219 3.22 -58.29 -4.71
CA ARG A 219 4.65 -58.46 -4.41
C ARG A 219 4.90 -59.61 -3.44
N LEU A 220 4.07 -59.75 -2.40
CA LEU A 220 4.19 -60.83 -1.42
C LEU A 220 3.94 -62.21 -2.03
N LEU A 221 2.88 -62.35 -2.85
CA LEU A 221 2.56 -63.58 -3.56
C LEU A 221 3.69 -64.00 -4.49
N LYS A 222 4.22 -63.05 -5.28
CA LYS A 222 5.37 -63.28 -6.15
C LYS A 222 6.62 -63.74 -5.39
N THR A 223 6.88 -63.18 -4.20
CA THR A 223 8.01 -63.59 -3.35
C THR A 223 7.83 -65.01 -2.82
N ASN A 224 6.59 -65.47 -2.65
CA ASN A 224 6.26 -66.83 -2.23
C ASN A 224 6.08 -67.81 -3.42
N GLY A 225 6.38 -67.38 -4.65
CA GLY A 225 6.30 -68.23 -5.85
C GLY A 225 4.88 -68.51 -6.34
N ILE A 226 3.88 -67.70 -5.95
CA ILE A 226 2.50 -67.78 -6.43
C ILE A 226 2.29 -66.65 -7.43
N GLU A 227 2.04 -66.96 -8.70
CA GLU A 227 1.69 -65.97 -9.71
C GLU A 227 0.20 -65.66 -9.64
N VAL A 228 -0.16 -64.39 -9.81
CA VAL A 228 -1.57 -63.93 -9.68
C VAL A 228 -2.46 -64.54 -10.77
N SER A 229 -1.88 -64.95 -11.91
CA SER A 229 -2.57 -65.69 -12.97
C SER A 229 -3.01 -67.09 -12.60
N ASP A 230 -2.49 -67.64 -11.50
CA ASP A 230 -2.74 -69.01 -11.05
C ASP A 230 -3.92 -69.09 -10.05
N LEU A 231 -4.55 -67.95 -9.76
CA LEU A 231 -5.72 -67.77 -8.87
C LEU A 231 -6.97 -67.38 -9.68
#